data_AF-A0A9D4FSQ6-F1
#
_entry.id   AF-A0A9D4FSQ6-F1
#
_cell.length_a   1.000
_cell.length_b   1.000
_cell.length_c   1.000
_cell.angle_alpha   90.00
_cell.angle_beta   90.00
_cell.angle_gamma   90.00
#
_symmetry.space_group_name_H-M   'P 1'
#
loop_
_entity.id
_entity.type
_entity.pdbx_description
1 polymer ?
#
loop_
_entity_poly.entity_id
_entity_poly.type
_entity_poly.pdbx_seq_one_letter_code
_entity_poly.pdbx_strand_id
1 'polypeptide(L)'
;MKLLYALLGKGIYSTSDTSAFVYLEKANVGKRYSDTQLIFAATLYSENVFNYEDHIAHALLNSGVNQHGFTSAICLTRPFSRGQITLKSNDPFDHPTIDQKYIEDERDKKKNGLEGEAY
;
A
#
# COMPACT_ATOMS: atom_id res chain seq x y z
N MET A 1 1.35 -12.34 -26.47
CA MET A 1 2.21 -11.20 -26.08
C MET A 1 2.59 -11.13 -24.60
N LYS A 2 2.22 -12.07 -23.72
CA LYS A 2 2.55 -11.99 -22.26
C LYS A 2 3.89 -12.65 -21.87
N LEU A 3 4.44 -13.54 -22.69
CA LEU A 3 5.69 -14.27 -22.38
C LEU A 3 6.99 -13.46 -22.63
N LEU A 4 6.95 -12.45 -23.50
CA LEU A 4 8.15 -11.72 -23.93
C LEU A 4 8.74 -10.84 -22.80
N TYR A 5 7.89 -10.29 -21.93
CA TYR A 5 8.31 -9.43 -20.82
C TYR A 5 9.09 -10.20 -19.74
N ALA A 6 8.68 -11.43 -19.44
CA ALA A 6 9.36 -12.28 -18.47
C ALA A 6 10.77 -12.71 -18.95
N LEU A 7 10.95 -12.94 -20.26
CA LEU A 7 12.23 -13.38 -20.83
C LEU A 7 13.27 -12.25 -20.90
N LEU A 8 12.84 -11.00 -21.09
CA LEU A 8 13.72 -9.85 -21.27
C LEU A 8 14.08 -9.14 -19.97
N GLY A 9 13.51 -9.54 -18.82
CA GLY A 9 13.75 -8.89 -17.54
C GLY A 9 13.30 -7.42 -17.51
N LYS A 10 12.34 -7.05 -18.37
CA LYS A 10 11.84 -5.68 -18.48
C LYS A 10 10.33 -5.67 -18.25
N GLY A 11 9.88 -4.76 -17.39
CA GLY A 11 8.48 -4.52 -17.06
C GLY A 11 8.11 -5.00 -15.65
N ILE A 12 7.01 -4.45 -15.12
CA ILE A 12 6.54 -4.65 -13.74
C ILE A 12 6.24 -6.11 -13.34
N TYR A 13 6.24 -7.05 -14.29
CA TYR A 13 6.00 -8.48 -14.06
C TYR A 13 7.26 -9.34 -14.13
N SER A 14 8.45 -8.75 -14.30
CA SER A 14 9.72 -9.49 -14.31
C SER A 14 10.44 -9.48 -12.96
N THR A 15 9.84 -8.90 -11.92
CA THR A 15 10.39 -8.92 -10.55
C THR A 15 9.94 -10.18 -9.82
N SER A 16 10.87 -10.83 -9.11
CA SER A 16 10.52 -11.91 -8.18
C SER A 16 9.91 -11.30 -6.92
N ASP A 17 8.59 -11.32 -6.78
CA ASP A 17 7.95 -10.91 -5.53
C ASP A 17 8.13 -12.01 -4.48
N THR A 18 9.17 -11.85 -3.65
CA THR A 18 9.21 -12.53 -2.35
C THR A 18 8.70 -11.54 -1.32
N SER A 19 7.50 -11.82 -0.79
CA SER A 19 6.87 -11.04 0.27
C SER A 19 6.75 -11.86 1.55
N ALA A 20 7.17 -11.29 2.68
CA ALA A 20 6.89 -11.81 4.00
C ALA A 20 5.84 -10.93 4.69
N PHE A 21 4.93 -11.56 5.44
CA PHE A 21 3.88 -10.88 6.18
C PHE A 21 4.00 -11.21 7.66
N VAL A 22 3.98 -10.18 8.51
CA VAL A 22 3.96 -10.34 9.96
C VAL A 22 2.74 -9.61 10.51
N TYR A 23 1.99 -10.30 11.36
CA TYR A 23 0.86 -9.72 12.07
C TYR A 23 1.32 -9.30 13.46
N LEU A 24 1.16 -8.03 13.79
CA LEU A 24 1.43 -7.55 15.14
C LEU A 24 0.17 -7.69 15.99
N GLU A 25 0.28 -8.39 17.11
CA GLU A 25 -0.73 -8.43 18.15
C GLU A 25 -0.30 -7.52 19.30
N LYS A 26 -1.19 -6.61 19.71
CA LYS A 26 -1.00 -5.91 20.98
C LYS A 26 -1.24 -6.95 22.07
N ALA A 27 -0.26 -7.18 22.95
CA ALA A 27 -0.37 -8.11 24.08
C ALA A 27 -1.59 -7.78 24.95
N ASN A 28 -2.75 -8.35 24.61
CA ASN A 28 -3.96 -8.32 25.39
C ASN A 28 -4.66 -9.66 25.18
N VAL A 29 -4.55 -10.46 26.23
CA VAL A 29 -5.15 -11.77 26.40
C VAL A 29 -6.65 -11.69 26.10
N GLY A 30 -7.10 -12.46 25.10
CA GLY A 30 -8.50 -12.80 24.89
C GLY A 30 -9.18 -12.07 23.71
N LYS A 31 -9.22 -12.77 22.57
CA LYS A 31 -10.18 -12.58 21.46
C LYS A 31 -10.09 -11.28 20.65
N ARG A 32 -8.92 -10.94 20.10
CA ARG A 32 -8.91 -10.05 18.92
C ARG A 32 -7.82 -10.45 17.94
N TYR A 33 -8.24 -10.76 16.70
CA TYR A 33 -7.33 -11.00 15.59
C TYR A 33 -6.47 -9.75 15.33
N SER A 34 -5.23 -9.93 14.86
CA SER A 34 -4.34 -8.80 14.53
C SER A 34 -4.99 -7.86 13.52
N ASP A 35 -4.93 -6.58 13.81
CA ASP A 35 -5.53 -5.54 12.99
C ASP A 35 -4.50 -4.71 12.20
N THR A 36 -3.23 -5.12 12.26
CA THR A 36 -2.11 -4.46 11.59
C THR A 36 -1.21 -5.51 10.97
N GLN A 37 -0.97 -5.39 9.68
CA GLN A 37 -0.09 -6.25 8.90
C GLN A 37 1.15 -5.46 8.50
N LEU A 38 2.32 -6.00 8.83
CA LEU A 38 3.60 -5.57 8.30
C LEU A 38 3.91 -6.40 7.06
N ILE A 39 4.26 -5.72 5.99
CA ILE A 39 4.59 -6.30 4.69
C ILE A 39 6.05 -5.98 4.42
N PHE A 40 6.86 -6.99 4.12
CA PHE A 40 8.22 -6.83 3.65
C PHE A 40 8.32 -7.45 2.25
N ALA A 41 8.64 -6.66 1.25
CA ALA A 41 8.85 -7.11 -0.12
C ALA A 41 10.31 -6.88 -0.52
N ALA A 42 10.97 -7.91 -1.06
CA ALA A 42 12.32 -7.81 -1.61
C ALA A 42 12.36 -7.06 -2.98
N THR A 43 11.40 -6.18 -3.19
CA THR A 43 11.21 -5.39 -4.41
C THR A 43 11.39 -3.92 -4.04
N LEU A 44 12.29 -3.25 -4.75
CA LEU A 44 12.38 -1.79 -4.75
C LEU A 44 11.67 -1.28 -6.00
N TYR A 45 10.80 -0.29 -5.83
CA TYR A 45 10.12 0.31 -6.96
C TYR A 45 11.08 1.24 -7.70
N SER A 46 11.28 0.98 -8.99
CA SER A 46 12.03 1.86 -9.90
C SER A 46 11.14 2.82 -10.67
N GLU A 47 9.82 2.69 -10.51
CA GLU A 47 8.80 3.48 -11.18
C GLU A 47 7.81 4.04 -10.16
N ASN A 48 7.16 5.16 -10.50
CA ASN A 48 6.22 5.86 -9.62
C ASN A 48 4.86 5.16 -9.54
N VAL A 49 4.85 3.93 -9.03
CA VAL A 49 3.66 3.07 -8.95
C VAL A 49 2.59 3.59 -7.97
N PHE A 50 2.97 4.48 -7.06
CA PHE A 50 2.06 5.10 -6.08
C PHE A 50 1.58 6.49 -6.50
N ASN A 51 1.95 6.95 -7.70
CA ASN A 51 1.56 8.25 -8.23
C ASN A 51 1.90 9.41 -7.29
N TYR A 52 3.10 9.38 -6.70
CA TYR A 52 3.64 10.48 -5.92
C TYR A 52 3.88 11.70 -6.80
N GLU A 53 3.92 12.89 -6.21
CA GLU A 53 4.42 14.07 -6.91
C GLU A 53 5.86 13.85 -7.38
N ASP A 54 6.22 14.43 -8.53
CA ASP A 54 7.51 14.19 -9.20
C ASP A 54 8.71 14.38 -8.27
N HIS A 55 8.68 15.40 -7.41
CA HIS A 55 9.76 15.70 -6.48
C HIS A 55 9.90 14.63 -5.38
N ILE A 56 8.79 14.04 -4.92
CA ILE A 56 8.76 12.93 -3.95
C ILE A 56 9.20 11.64 -4.63
N ALA A 57 8.66 11.37 -5.82
CA ALA A 57 9.03 10.21 -6.62
C ALA A 57 10.55 10.20 -6.91
N HIS A 58 11.12 11.33 -7.30
CA HIS A 58 12.55 11.46 -7.51
C HIS A 58 13.38 11.20 -6.25
N ALA A 59 12.97 11.70 -5.09
CA ALA A 59 13.68 11.44 -3.84
C ALA A 59 13.63 9.96 -3.41
N LEU A 60 12.47 9.32 -3.58
CA LEU A 60 12.21 7.96 -3.09
C LEU A 60 12.66 6.86 -4.07
N LEU A 61 12.61 7.11 -5.38
CA LEU A 61 12.74 6.06 -6.41
C LEU A 61 14.07 6.14 -7.17
N ASN A 62 14.64 7.35 -7.37
CA ASN A 62 15.96 7.46 -8.01
C ASN A 62 17.08 6.93 -7.12
N SER A 63 16.85 6.81 -5.81
CA SER A 63 17.76 6.21 -4.85
C SER A 63 17.76 4.67 -4.90
N GLY A 64 16.89 4.03 -5.70
CA GLY A 64 16.76 2.56 -5.75
C GLY A 64 17.40 1.86 -6.96
N VAL A 65 17.75 2.58 -8.02
CA VAL A 65 18.31 1.97 -9.24
C VAL A 65 19.74 1.46 -8.95
N ASN A 66 19.97 0.15 -9.12
CA ASN A 66 21.20 -0.57 -8.79
C ASN A 66 21.56 -0.63 -7.29
N GLN A 67 20.59 -0.48 -6.40
CA GLN A 67 20.80 -0.54 -4.95
C GLN A 67 20.20 -1.83 -4.35
N HIS A 68 20.72 -2.22 -3.18
CA HIS A 68 20.16 -3.32 -2.39
C HIS A 68 19.21 -2.77 -1.34
N GLY A 69 18.00 -3.33 -1.26
CA GLY A 69 17.02 -2.93 -0.27
C GLY A 69 15.74 -3.74 -0.35
N PHE A 70 14.80 -3.42 0.52
CA PHE A 70 13.46 -4.00 0.56
C PHE A 70 12.46 -2.88 0.81
N THR A 71 11.23 -3.07 0.35
CA THR A 71 10.11 -2.19 0.71
C THR A 71 9.42 -2.75 1.94
N SER A 72 9.11 -1.89 2.90
CA SER A 72 8.23 -2.20 4.02
C SER A 72 6.95 -1.39 3.90
N ALA A 73 5.80 -2.00 4.20
CA ALA A 73 4.52 -1.32 4.30
C ALA A 73 3.75 -1.78 5.53
N ILE A 74 2.95 -0.87 6.08
CA ILE A 74 2.05 -1.13 7.19
C ILE A 74 0.62 -1.00 6.67
N CYS A 75 -0.21 -2.01 6.90
CA CYS A 75 -1.60 -2.01 6.50
C CYS A 75 -2.51 -2.25 7.70
N LEU A 76 -3.53 -1.40 7.89
CA LEU A 76 -4.63 -1.69 8.81
C LEU A 76 -5.57 -2.70 8.16
N THR A 77 -5.65 -3.90 8.71
CA THR A 77 -6.50 -4.97 8.15
C THR A 77 -7.95 -4.86 8.61
N ARG A 78 -8.22 -4.05 9.65
CA ARG A 78 -9.56 -3.75 10.16
C ARG A 78 -9.68 -2.27 10.53
N PRO A 79 -9.77 -1.38 9.54
CA PRO A 79 -10.06 0.03 9.80
C PRO A 79 -11.49 0.19 10.35
N PHE A 80 -11.71 1.24 11.13
CA PHE A 80 -13.04 1.66 11.59
C PHE A 80 -13.72 2.56 10.55
N SER A 81 -12.95 3.35 9.80
CA SER A 81 -13.43 4.21 8.72
C SER A 81 -14.19 3.43 7.63
N ARG A 82 -15.24 4.00 7.07
CA ARG A 82 -16.09 3.36 6.04
C ARG A 82 -16.36 4.34 4.90
N GLY A 83 -15.84 3.99 3.72
CA GLY A 83 -16.14 4.68 2.47
C GLY A 83 -17.44 4.20 1.81
N GLN A 84 -17.78 4.83 0.70
CA GLN A 84 -18.91 4.47 -0.16
C GLN A 84 -18.51 4.51 -1.64
N ILE A 85 -19.06 3.58 -2.42
CA ILE A 85 -18.98 3.59 -3.88
C ILE A 85 -20.39 3.79 -4.42
N THR A 86 -20.59 4.75 -5.31
CA THR A 86 -21.89 5.06 -5.90
C THR A 86 -21.76 5.13 -7.42
N LEU A 87 -22.69 4.49 -8.13
CA LEU A 87 -22.79 4.60 -9.59
C LEU A 87 -23.18 6.04 -9.96
N LYS A 88 -22.51 6.62 -10.94
CA LYS A 88 -22.86 7.96 -11.45
C LYS A 88 -24.02 7.92 -12.44
N SER A 89 -24.18 6.80 -13.13
CA SER A 89 -25.21 6.58 -14.14
C SER A 89 -25.52 5.09 -14.26
N ASN A 90 -26.42 4.74 -15.19
CA ASN A 90 -26.69 3.34 -15.56
C ASN A 90 -25.72 2.80 -16.61
N ASP A 91 -24.80 3.62 -17.14
CA ASP A 91 -23.78 3.17 -18.09
C ASP A 91 -22.67 2.43 -17.33
N PRO A 92 -22.41 1.14 -17.62
CA PRO A 92 -21.34 0.38 -16.95
C PRO A 92 -19.92 0.88 -17.29
N PHE A 93 -19.76 1.72 -18.31
CA PHE A 93 -18.47 2.32 -18.68
C PHE A 93 -18.20 3.65 -17.94
N ASP A 94 -19.21 4.25 -17.30
CA ASP A 94 -19.01 5.43 -16.49
C ASP A 94 -18.30 5.09 -15.18
N HIS A 95 -17.21 5.80 -14.90
CA HIS A 95 -16.47 5.60 -13.66
C HIS A 95 -17.33 5.95 -12.43
N PRO A 96 -17.45 5.06 -11.44
CA PRO A 96 -18.22 5.33 -10.24
C PRO A 96 -17.58 6.46 -9.42
N THR A 97 -18.37 7.07 -8.54
CA THR A 97 -17.84 7.93 -7.48
C THR A 97 -17.33 7.03 -6.36
N ILE A 98 -16.07 7.21 -5.96
CA ILE A 98 -15.45 6.49 -4.85
C ILE A 98 -15.10 7.52 -3.77
N ASP A 99 -15.80 7.46 -2.65
CA ASP A 99 -15.48 8.21 -1.45
C ASP A 99 -14.86 7.26 -0.43
N GLN A 100 -13.54 7.36 -0.23
CA GLN A 100 -12.76 6.37 0.52
C GLN A 100 -12.83 6.59 2.03
N LYS A 101 -13.07 7.84 2.46
CA LYS A 101 -13.12 8.25 3.88
C LYS A 101 -11.97 7.69 4.72
N TYR A 102 -10.78 7.56 4.13
CA TYR A 102 -9.63 7.00 4.84
C TYR A 102 -9.29 7.87 6.05
N ILE A 103 -9.10 7.20 7.20
CA ILE A 103 -8.67 7.84 8.43
C ILE A 103 -9.68 8.91 8.94
N GLU A 104 -10.93 8.84 8.47
CA GLU A 104 -12.03 9.69 8.96
C GLU A 104 -12.34 9.39 10.43
N ASP A 105 -12.23 8.12 10.84
CA ASP A 105 -12.39 7.73 12.23
C ASP A 105 -11.09 7.89 13.02
N GLU A 106 -11.13 8.68 14.10
CA GLU A 106 -9.97 8.95 14.97
C GLU A 106 -9.31 7.67 15.51
N ARG A 107 -10.06 6.57 15.66
CA ARG A 107 -9.49 5.29 16.11
C ARG A 107 -8.48 4.70 15.13
N ASP A 108 -8.61 5.02 13.85
CA ASP A 108 -7.66 4.59 12.83
C ASP A 108 -6.35 5.40 12.92
N LYS A 109 -6.40 6.68 13.29
CA LYS A 109 -5.20 7.51 13.56
C LYS A 109 -4.40 6.98 14.73
N LYS A 110 -5.10 6.72 15.85
CA LYS A 110 -4.52 6.14 17.08
C LYS A 110 -3.76 4.85 16.81
N LYS A 111 -4.36 4.00 15.99
CA LYS A 111 -3.85 2.67 15.70
C LYS A 111 -2.66 2.69 14.76
N ASN A 112 -2.60 3.68 13.88
CA ASN A 112 -1.46 3.91 12.99
C ASN A 112 -0.31 4.67 13.65
N GLY A 113 -0.45 5.10 14.91
CA GLY A 113 0.56 5.95 15.56
C GLY A 113 0.66 7.35 14.94
N LEU A 114 -0.36 7.77 14.19
CA LEU A 114 -0.45 9.10 13.56
C LEU A 114 -0.92 10.19 14.55
N GLU A 115 -0.95 9.89 15.84
CA GLU A 115 -1.29 10.83 16.92
C GLU A 115 -0.09 11.70 17.36
N GLY A 116 1.08 11.57 16.71
CA GLY A 116 2.20 12.49 16.88
C GLY A 116 2.15 13.58 15.83
N GLU A 117 2.41 14.83 16.22
CA GLU A 117 2.69 15.89 15.24
C GLU A 117 3.83 15.42 14.33
N ALA A 118 3.63 15.54 13.02
CA ALA A 118 4.67 15.29 12.04
C ALA A 118 5.85 16.22 12.37
N TYR A 119 6.97 15.62 12.78
CA TYR A 119 8.24 16.34 12.96
C TYR A 119 8.81 16.77 11.62
#